data_AF-A0A947IKS6-F1
#
_entry.id   AF-A0A947IKS6-F1
#
_cell.length_a   1.000
_cell.length_b   1.000
_cell.length_c   1.000
_cell.angle_alpha   90.00
_cell.angle_beta   90.00
_cell.angle_gamma   90.00
#
_symmetry.space_group_name_H-M   'P 1'
#
loop_
_entity.id
_entity.type
_entity.pdbx_description
1 polymer ?
#
loop_
_entity_poly.entity_id
_entity_poly.type
_entity_poly.pdbx_seq_one_letter_code
_entity_poly.pdbx_strand_id
1 'polypeptide(L)'
;STTSLLFSALIAMTLPALYLILGCGWLLMKTDGELRNKAIDWARMAIWPMGMGLFMVSIATPMVSESIAEKWFTLPNAILLMPIPLVCLLCYGAIVVLLNKPKILTSGYGWLIYASTVVICVMASLGLAYSIFPDIIIGGLTIWESAASVKSLQFTLVGVVITLPVILIYTVFVYRIFHGKATELSYE
;
A
#
# COMPACT_ATOMS: atom_id res chain seq x y z
N SER A 1 -16.89 2.89 20.35
CA SER A 1 -16.68 2.03 21.54
C SER A 1 -15.18 1.95 21.84
N THR A 2 -14.77 1.42 23.00
CA THR A 2 -13.35 1.20 23.34
C THR A 2 -12.61 0.38 22.28
N THR A 3 -13.28 -0.64 21.71
CA THR A 3 -12.74 -1.48 20.62
C THR A 3 -12.39 -0.67 19.38
N SER A 4 -13.25 0.26 18.96
CA SER A 4 -12.96 1.15 17.83
C SER A 4 -11.75 2.05 18.09
N LEU A 5 -11.60 2.56 19.33
CA LEU A 5 -10.47 3.40 19.71
C LEU A 5 -9.15 2.62 19.70
N LEU A 6 -9.17 1.37 20.20
CA LEU A 6 -8.01 0.46 20.13
C LEU A 6 -7.64 0.12 18.68
N PHE A 7 -8.62 -0.13 17.82
CA PHE A 7 -8.40 -0.38 16.40
C PHE A 7 -7.77 0.84 15.69
N SER A 8 -8.29 2.04 15.94
CA SER A 8 -7.72 3.28 15.40
C SER A 8 -6.30 3.52 15.90
N ALA A 9 -6.03 3.28 17.19
CA ALA A 9 -4.69 3.40 17.77
C ALA A 9 -3.70 2.40 17.16
N LEU A 10 -4.13 1.15 16.94
CA LEU A 10 -3.33 0.13 16.27
C LEU A 10 -2.93 0.60 14.86
N ILE A 11 -3.87 1.11 14.06
CA ILE A 11 -3.58 1.64 12.73
C ILE A 11 -2.61 2.82 12.83
N ALA A 12 -2.87 3.78 13.73
CA ALA A 12 -2.03 4.97 13.89
C ALA A 12 -0.58 4.63 14.24
N MET A 13 -0.34 3.58 15.03
CA MET A 13 1.02 3.15 15.41
C MET A 13 1.72 2.34 14.31
N THR A 14 0.97 1.60 13.50
CA THR A 14 1.55 0.64 12.53
C THR A 14 1.69 1.22 11.13
N LEU A 15 0.83 2.16 10.74
CA LEU A 15 0.85 2.81 9.45
C LEU A 15 2.17 3.56 9.14
N PRO A 16 2.83 4.25 10.11
CA PRO A 16 4.14 4.85 9.86
C PRO A 16 5.21 3.83 9.42
N ALA A 17 5.16 2.59 9.92
CA ALA A 17 6.12 1.55 9.52
C ALA A 17 5.97 1.17 8.04
N LEU A 18 4.73 1.13 7.52
CA LEU A 18 4.46 0.94 6.09
C LEU A 18 5.09 2.05 5.25
N TYR A 19 4.89 3.32 5.64
CA TYR A 19 5.46 4.47 4.94
C TYR A 19 6.98 4.49 5.00
N LEU A 20 7.58 4.08 6.12
CA LEU A 20 9.03 3.93 6.26
C LEU A 20 9.57 2.88 5.27
N ILE A 21 8.94 1.71 5.15
CA ILE A 21 9.36 0.68 4.18
C ILE A 21 9.22 1.17 2.75
N LEU A 22 8.10 1.83 2.41
CA LEU A 22 7.87 2.40 1.09
C LEU A 22 8.95 3.45 0.74
N GLY A 23 9.24 4.35 1.68
CA GLY A 23 10.28 5.37 1.53
C GLY A 23 11.68 4.78 1.42
N CYS A 24 12.03 3.78 2.24
CA CYS A 24 13.32 3.11 2.17
C CYS A 24 13.49 2.35 0.84
N GLY A 25 12.44 1.69 0.36
CA GLY A 25 12.43 1.04 -0.96
C GLY A 25 12.72 2.04 -2.10
N TRP A 26 12.15 3.24 -2.03
CA TRP A 26 12.42 4.31 -3.00
C TRP A 26 13.86 4.85 -2.87
N LEU A 27 14.34 5.10 -1.65
CA LEU A 27 15.71 5.55 -1.39
C LEU A 27 16.75 4.55 -1.90
N LEU A 28 16.49 3.25 -1.77
CA LEU A 28 17.35 2.20 -2.32
C LEU A 28 17.51 2.27 -3.85
N MET A 29 16.51 2.81 -4.56
CA MET A 29 16.57 3.02 -6.00
C MET A 29 17.32 4.30 -6.38
N LYS A 30 17.24 5.33 -5.52
CA LYS A 30 17.68 6.70 -5.84
C LYS A 30 18.99 7.13 -5.21
N THR A 31 19.51 6.38 -4.25
CA THR A 31 20.70 6.77 -3.46
C THR A 31 21.76 5.68 -3.50
N ASP A 32 23.01 6.09 -3.27
CA ASP A 32 24.18 5.22 -3.12
C ASP A 32 24.96 5.53 -1.84
N GLY A 33 25.96 4.70 -1.53
CA GLY A 33 26.88 4.91 -0.40
C GLY A 33 26.21 4.82 0.97
N GLU A 34 26.53 5.77 1.86
CA GLU A 34 26.10 5.75 3.26
C GLU A 34 24.59 5.88 3.44
N LEU A 35 23.93 6.75 2.67
CA LEU A 35 22.49 6.97 2.78
C LEU A 35 21.70 5.71 2.38
N ARG A 36 22.18 5.01 1.36
CA ARG A 36 21.62 3.71 0.94
C ARG A 36 21.73 2.68 2.07
N ASN A 37 22.86 2.61 2.76
CA ASN A 37 23.05 1.69 3.88
C ASN A 37 22.13 2.03 5.06
N LYS A 38 21.98 3.32 5.40
CA LYS A 38 21.01 3.78 6.41
C LYS A 38 19.58 3.39 6.05
N ALA A 39 19.18 3.51 4.79
CA ALA A 39 17.86 3.09 4.32
C ALA A 39 17.63 1.56 4.50
N ILE A 40 18.65 0.73 4.33
CA ILE A 40 18.56 -0.72 4.58
C ILE A 40 18.31 -0.99 6.08
N ASP A 41 19.03 -0.30 6.96
CA ASP A 41 18.89 -0.50 8.40
C ASP A 41 17.53 0.00 8.92
N TRP A 42 17.06 1.15 8.43
CA TRP A 42 15.71 1.63 8.70
C TRP A 42 14.64 0.65 8.18
N ALA A 43 14.83 0.09 6.99
CA ALA A 43 13.91 -0.92 6.46
C ALA A 43 13.90 -2.21 7.32
N ARG A 44 15.06 -2.68 7.78
CA ARG A 44 15.16 -3.84 8.69
C ARG A 44 14.48 -3.61 10.03
N MET A 45 14.51 -2.38 10.53
CA MET A 45 13.80 -2.02 11.75
C MET A 45 12.29 -1.90 11.51
N ALA A 46 11.87 -1.32 10.38
CA ALA A 46 10.46 -1.05 10.08
C ALA A 46 9.67 -2.28 9.57
N ILE A 47 10.34 -3.31 9.04
CA ILE A 47 9.65 -4.46 8.44
C ILE A 47 8.85 -5.26 9.47
N TRP A 48 9.37 -5.41 10.68
CA TRP A 48 8.72 -6.12 11.78
C TRP A 48 7.45 -5.42 12.29
N PRO A 49 7.47 -4.13 12.67
CA PRO A 49 6.25 -3.42 13.06
C PRO A 49 5.25 -3.31 11.90
N MET A 50 5.71 -3.18 10.65
CA MET A 50 4.82 -3.23 9.47
C MET A 50 4.10 -4.60 9.38
N GLY A 51 4.85 -5.70 9.45
CA GLY A 51 4.28 -7.06 9.38
C GLY A 51 3.34 -7.36 10.53
N MET A 52 3.71 -6.96 11.75
CA MET A 52 2.85 -7.05 12.93
C MET A 52 1.56 -6.25 12.73
N GLY A 53 1.65 -5.02 12.21
CA GLY A 53 0.48 -4.21 11.89
C GLY A 53 -0.45 -4.85 10.87
N LEU A 54 0.11 -5.36 9.77
CA LEU A 54 -0.66 -6.06 8.74
C LEU A 54 -1.39 -7.27 9.32
N PHE A 55 -0.72 -8.06 10.16
CA PHE A 55 -1.30 -9.21 10.83
C PHE A 55 -2.40 -8.83 11.82
N MET A 56 -2.13 -7.86 12.71
CA MET A 56 -3.09 -7.43 13.72
C MET A 56 -4.33 -6.78 13.09
N VAL A 57 -4.17 -5.96 12.05
CA VAL A 57 -5.30 -5.37 11.32
C VAL A 57 -6.12 -6.46 10.63
N SER A 58 -5.48 -7.44 10.00
CA SER A 58 -6.18 -8.57 9.35
C SER A 58 -7.04 -9.38 10.34
N ILE A 59 -6.64 -9.49 11.61
CA ILE A 59 -7.44 -10.14 12.65
C ILE A 59 -8.51 -9.18 13.19
N ALA A 60 -8.16 -7.93 13.44
CA ALA A 60 -9.05 -6.98 14.09
C ALA A 60 -10.22 -6.55 13.19
N THR A 61 -10.03 -6.45 11.88
CA THR A 61 -11.09 -6.05 10.94
C THR A 61 -12.36 -6.92 11.02
N PRO A 62 -12.31 -8.25 10.90
CA PRO A 62 -13.49 -9.10 11.05
C PRO A 62 -14.05 -9.12 12.47
N MET A 63 -13.23 -8.87 13.50
CA MET A 63 -13.72 -8.77 14.89
C MET A 63 -14.51 -7.49 15.14
N VAL A 64 -14.23 -6.42 14.40
CA VAL A 64 -14.92 -5.13 14.54
C VAL A 64 -16.19 -5.06 13.67
N SER A 65 -16.28 -5.87 12.61
CA SER A 65 -17.44 -5.88 11.70
C SER A 65 -17.84 -7.28 11.28
N GLU A 66 -19.01 -7.71 11.75
CA GLU A 66 -19.62 -9.00 11.38
C GLU A 66 -19.89 -9.09 9.87
N SER A 67 -20.35 -8.00 9.24
CA SER A 67 -20.58 -7.94 7.78
C SER A 67 -19.30 -8.19 6.97
N ILE A 68 -18.16 -7.66 7.44
CA ILE A 68 -16.86 -7.93 6.79
C ILE A 68 -16.45 -9.39 7.03
N ALA A 69 -16.63 -9.90 8.25
CA ALA A 69 -16.32 -11.29 8.57
C ALA A 69 -17.11 -12.27 7.71
N GLU A 70 -18.41 -12.03 7.50
CA GLU A 70 -19.24 -12.82 6.60
C GLU A 70 -18.66 -12.83 5.18
N LYS A 71 -18.30 -11.67 4.62
CA LYS A 71 -17.69 -11.62 3.27
C LYS A 71 -16.37 -12.38 3.17
N TRP A 72 -15.56 -12.37 4.23
CA TRP A 72 -14.24 -12.97 4.22
C TRP A 72 -14.27 -14.49 4.41
N PHE A 73 -15.21 -14.99 5.20
CA PHE A 73 -15.23 -16.40 5.63
C PHE A 73 -16.37 -17.23 5.04
N THR A 74 -17.30 -16.63 4.30
CA THR A 74 -18.35 -17.36 3.58
C THR A 74 -17.95 -17.73 2.16
N LEU A 75 -18.32 -18.94 1.72
CA LEU A 75 -18.12 -19.37 0.34
C LEU A 75 -19.21 -18.82 -0.58
N PRO A 76 -18.89 -18.41 -1.83
CA PRO A 76 -17.59 -18.56 -2.51
C PRO A 76 -16.60 -17.40 -2.29
N ASN A 77 -17.03 -16.32 -1.63
CA ASN A 77 -16.25 -15.09 -1.48
C ASN A 77 -14.88 -15.32 -0.82
N ALA A 78 -14.80 -16.21 0.17
CA ALA A 78 -13.54 -16.56 0.83
C ALA A 78 -12.47 -17.05 -0.15
N ILE A 79 -12.84 -17.86 -1.15
CA ILE A 79 -11.90 -18.35 -2.18
C ILE A 79 -11.49 -17.22 -3.12
N LEU A 80 -12.44 -16.38 -3.52
CA LEU A 80 -12.19 -15.24 -4.41
C LEU A 80 -11.29 -14.18 -3.77
N LEU A 81 -11.38 -14.01 -2.45
CA LEU A 81 -10.57 -13.06 -1.69
C LEU A 81 -9.22 -13.61 -1.25
N MET A 82 -9.03 -14.93 -1.19
CA MET A 82 -7.78 -15.59 -0.78
C MET A 82 -6.51 -15.09 -1.51
N PRO A 83 -6.53 -14.73 -2.82
CA PRO A 83 -5.35 -14.19 -3.49
C PRO A 83 -4.79 -12.93 -2.82
N ILE A 84 -5.63 -12.10 -2.19
CA ILE A 84 -5.22 -10.84 -1.55
C ILE A 84 -4.22 -11.11 -0.40
N PRO A 85 -4.57 -11.85 0.67
CA PRO A 85 -3.63 -12.14 1.75
C PRO A 85 -2.44 -12.98 1.28
N LEU A 86 -2.62 -13.89 0.31
CA LEU A 86 -1.52 -14.68 -0.24
C LEU A 86 -0.47 -13.80 -0.94
N VAL A 87 -0.89 -12.89 -1.83
CA VAL A 87 0.02 -11.97 -2.50
C VAL A 87 0.69 -11.05 -1.48
N CYS A 88 -0.05 -10.54 -0.49
CA CYS A 88 0.54 -9.73 0.58
C CYS A 88 1.63 -10.49 1.36
N LEU A 89 1.38 -11.75 1.74
CA LEU A 89 2.35 -12.60 2.43
C LEU A 89 3.57 -12.90 1.57
N LEU A 90 3.38 -13.19 0.28
CA LEU A 90 4.48 -13.43 -0.67
C LEU A 90 5.35 -12.17 -0.82
N CYS A 91 4.73 -11.00 -1.03
CA CYS A 91 5.45 -9.72 -1.12
C CYS A 91 6.17 -9.36 0.18
N TYR A 92 5.53 -9.58 1.33
CA TYR A 92 6.16 -9.36 2.64
C TYR A 92 7.36 -10.29 2.84
N GLY A 93 7.21 -11.58 2.55
CA GLY A 93 8.29 -12.57 2.60
C GLY A 93 9.44 -12.22 1.65
N ALA A 94 9.13 -11.75 0.44
CA ALA A 94 10.12 -11.26 -0.52
C ALA A 94 10.92 -10.09 0.06
N ILE A 95 10.28 -9.10 0.68
CA ILE A 95 10.97 -7.96 1.32
C ILE A 95 11.90 -8.46 2.43
N VAL A 96 11.42 -9.35 3.32
CA VAL A 96 12.23 -9.91 4.42
C VAL A 96 13.44 -10.67 3.88
N VAL A 97 13.27 -11.50 2.85
CA VAL A 97 14.38 -12.23 2.22
C VAL A 97 15.39 -11.28 1.56
N LEU A 98 14.91 -10.23 0.87
CA LEU A 98 15.77 -9.25 0.24
C LEU A 98 16.60 -8.46 1.26
N LEU A 99 15.98 -8.00 2.36
CA LEU A 99 16.66 -7.26 3.42
C LEU A 99 17.74 -8.08 4.14
N ASN A 100 17.58 -9.41 4.19
CA ASN A 100 18.55 -10.33 4.78
C ASN A 100 19.64 -10.81 3.81
N LYS A 101 19.52 -10.52 2.50
CA LYS A 101 20.50 -10.90 1.47
C LYS A 101 21.21 -9.68 0.88
N PRO A 102 22.24 -9.13 1.55
CA PRO A 102 22.90 -7.89 1.13
C PRO A 102 23.50 -7.96 -0.29
N LYS A 103 23.95 -9.14 -0.73
CA LYS A 103 24.48 -9.37 -2.09
C LYS A 103 23.46 -9.10 -3.20
N ILE A 104 22.17 -9.34 -2.95
CA ILE A 104 21.09 -9.09 -3.92
C ILE A 104 20.79 -7.58 -3.99
N LEU A 105 20.80 -6.91 -2.84
CA LEU A 105 20.62 -5.46 -2.76
C LEU A 105 21.76 -4.68 -3.41
N THR A 106 23.00 -5.18 -3.33
CA THR A 106 24.14 -4.59 -4.06
C THR A 106 24.08 -4.82 -5.56
N SER A 107 23.32 -5.83 -6.02
CA SER A 107 23.18 -6.17 -7.45
C SER A 107 22.08 -5.39 -8.18
N GLY A 108 21.52 -4.34 -7.56
CA GLY A 108 20.53 -3.45 -8.19
C GLY A 108 19.06 -3.87 -8.05
N TYR A 109 18.76 -4.95 -7.33
CA TYR A 109 17.39 -5.43 -7.12
C TYR A 109 16.63 -4.71 -5.99
N GLY A 110 17.13 -3.57 -5.50
CA GLY A 110 16.49 -2.80 -4.42
C GLY A 110 15.07 -2.32 -4.76
N TRP A 111 14.76 -2.12 -6.04
CA TRP A 111 13.44 -1.71 -6.52
C TRP A 111 12.32 -2.70 -6.17
N LEU A 112 12.66 -3.98 -5.99
CA LEU A 112 11.69 -5.01 -5.62
C LEU A 112 11.07 -4.77 -4.24
N ILE A 113 11.79 -4.11 -3.31
CA ILE A 113 11.23 -3.73 -2.01
C ILE A 113 10.11 -2.70 -2.22
N TYR A 114 10.37 -1.66 -3.02
CA TYR A 114 9.38 -0.65 -3.35
C TYR A 114 8.17 -1.27 -4.07
N ALA A 115 8.39 -2.05 -5.12
CA ALA A 115 7.32 -2.69 -5.88
C ALA A 115 6.48 -3.65 -5.02
N SER A 116 7.11 -4.48 -4.20
CA SER A 116 6.40 -5.39 -3.27
C SER A 116 5.55 -4.63 -2.26
N THR A 117 6.06 -3.50 -1.75
CA THR A 117 5.32 -2.65 -0.81
C THR A 117 4.12 -1.99 -1.49
N VAL A 118 4.27 -1.50 -2.72
CA VAL A 118 3.16 -0.96 -3.52
C VAL A 118 2.10 -2.03 -3.78
N VAL A 119 2.51 -3.26 -4.13
CA VAL A 119 1.57 -4.37 -4.33
C VAL A 119 0.81 -4.68 -3.04
N ILE A 120 1.46 -4.72 -1.88
CA ILE A 120 0.79 -4.88 -0.58
C ILE A 120 -0.24 -3.78 -0.36
N CYS A 121 0.10 -2.51 -0.61
CA CYS A 121 -0.83 -1.40 -0.48
C CYS A 121 -2.04 -1.55 -1.40
N VAL A 122 -1.82 -1.87 -2.68
CA VAL A 122 -2.91 -2.06 -3.65
C VAL A 122 -3.82 -3.22 -3.25
N MET A 123 -3.24 -4.37 -2.87
CA MET A 123 -4.00 -5.54 -2.40
C MET A 123 -4.81 -5.22 -1.14
N ALA A 124 -4.22 -4.54 -0.15
CA ALA A 124 -4.92 -4.12 1.06
C ALA A 124 -6.06 -3.13 0.75
N SER A 125 -5.84 -2.16 -0.14
CA SER A 125 -6.88 -1.22 -0.58
C SER A 125 -8.02 -1.91 -1.33
N LEU A 126 -7.71 -2.86 -2.22
CA LEU A 126 -8.73 -3.66 -2.92
C LEU A 126 -9.53 -4.53 -1.95
N GLY A 127 -8.87 -5.18 -0.99
CA GLY A 127 -9.51 -5.96 0.05
C GLY A 127 -10.47 -5.12 0.89
N LEU A 128 -10.03 -3.93 1.32
CA LEU A 128 -10.89 -2.98 2.05
C LEU A 128 -12.04 -2.47 1.20
N ALA A 129 -11.79 -2.08 -0.05
CA ALA A 129 -12.83 -1.59 -0.96
C ALA A 129 -13.94 -2.64 -1.16
N TYR A 130 -13.57 -3.90 -1.38
CA TYR A 130 -14.53 -5.00 -1.48
C TYR A 130 -15.26 -5.26 -0.15
N SER A 131 -14.55 -5.16 0.96
CA SER A 131 -15.11 -5.40 2.30
C SER A 131 -16.21 -4.41 2.65
N ILE A 132 -16.07 -3.14 2.25
CA ILE A 132 -17.02 -2.08 2.58
C ILE A 132 -18.15 -2.02 1.55
N PHE A 133 -17.88 -2.30 0.26
CA PHE A 133 -18.91 -2.32 -0.79
C PHE A 133 -20.12 -3.21 -0.43
N PRO A 134 -21.38 -2.76 -0.59
CA PRO A 134 -21.84 -1.56 -1.30
C PRO A 134 -21.91 -0.29 -0.45
N ASP A 135 -21.56 -0.36 0.82
CA ASP A 135 -21.57 0.79 1.71
C ASP A 135 -20.36 1.69 1.41
N ILE A 136 -20.53 3.00 1.54
CA ILE A 136 -19.42 3.96 1.63
C ILE A 136 -19.12 4.27 3.09
N ILE A 137 -20.19 4.38 3.89
CA ILE A 137 -20.14 4.48 5.34
C ILE A 137 -20.84 3.23 5.87
N ILE A 138 -20.11 2.33 6.52
CA ILE A 138 -20.64 1.06 7.03
C ILE A 138 -21.87 1.33 7.91
N GLY A 139 -23.02 0.74 7.54
CA GLY A 139 -24.29 0.92 8.24
C GLY A 139 -24.88 2.33 8.17
N GLY A 140 -24.35 3.19 7.29
CA GLY A 140 -24.76 4.58 7.12
C GLY A 140 -25.36 4.85 5.76
N LEU A 141 -24.52 4.93 4.72
CA LEU A 141 -24.94 5.26 3.36
C LEU A 141 -24.32 4.29 2.35
N THR A 142 -25.17 3.83 1.43
CA THR A 142 -24.75 3.02 0.29
C THR A 142 -24.15 3.89 -0.82
N ILE A 143 -23.44 3.26 -1.76
CA ILE A 143 -22.92 3.90 -2.96
C ILE A 143 -24.02 4.54 -3.81
N TRP A 144 -25.22 3.98 -3.81
CA TRP A 144 -26.35 4.48 -4.58
C TRP A 144 -26.99 5.71 -3.94
N GLU A 145 -27.12 5.71 -2.62
CA GLU A 145 -27.66 6.86 -1.86
C GLU A 145 -26.67 8.03 -1.80
N SER A 146 -25.37 7.72 -1.81
CA SER A 146 -24.30 8.72 -1.80
C SER A 146 -23.98 9.26 -3.19
N ALA A 147 -24.57 8.69 -4.25
CA ALA A 147 -24.27 9.08 -5.62
C ALA A 147 -24.79 10.49 -5.92
N ALA A 148 -23.94 11.32 -6.53
CA ALA A 148 -24.38 12.58 -7.10
C ALA A 148 -25.38 12.35 -8.25
N SER A 149 -26.09 13.41 -8.65
CA SER A 149 -26.98 13.32 -9.81
C SER A 149 -26.24 12.82 -11.06
N VAL A 150 -26.92 12.03 -11.90
CA VAL A 150 -26.32 11.39 -13.09
C VAL A 150 -25.61 12.41 -13.99
N LYS A 151 -26.20 13.60 -14.18
CA LYS A 151 -25.59 14.68 -14.98
C LYS A 151 -24.28 15.18 -14.38
N SER A 152 -24.21 15.32 -13.05
CA SER A 152 -22.98 15.72 -12.34
C SER A 152 -21.90 14.64 -12.43
N LEU A 153 -22.29 13.37 -12.33
CA LEU A 153 -21.35 12.25 -12.47
C LEU A 153 -20.81 12.13 -13.90
N GLN A 154 -21.66 12.32 -14.92
CA GLN A 154 -21.22 12.37 -16.32
C GLN A 154 -20.26 13.53 -16.59
N PHE A 155 -20.54 14.72 -16.04
CA PHE A 155 -19.63 15.86 -16.14
C PHE A 155 -18.27 15.56 -15.48
N THR A 156 -18.29 15.01 -14.26
CA THR A 156 -17.07 14.58 -13.54
C THR A 156 -16.30 13.52 -14.34
N LEU A 157 -17.00 12.56 -14.94
CA LEU A 157 -16.39 11.50 -15.74
C LEU A 157 -15.63 12.07 -16.94
N VAL A 158 -16.21 13.03 -17.66
CA VAL A 158 -15.51 13.73 -18.76
C VAL A 158 -14.24 14.41 -18.25
N GLY A 159 -14.32 15.09 -17.11
CA GLY A 159 -13.15 15.69 -16.46
C GLY A 159 -12.07 14.65 -16.13
N VAL A 160 -12.44 13.51 -15.53
CA VAL A 160 -11.51 12.43 -15.17
C VAL A 160 -10.86 11.79 -16.40
N VAL A 161 -11.64 11.51 -17.46
CA VAL A 161 -11.13 10.90 -18.70
C VAL A 161 -10.08 11.78 -19.39
N ILE A 162 -10.12 13.10 -19.22
CA ILE A 162 -9.10 14.01 -19.76
C ILE A 162 -7.95 14.20 -18.76
N THR A 163 -8.26 14.51 -17.51
CA THR A 163 -7.25 14.89 -16.51
C THR A 163 -6.40 13.72 -16.05
N LEU A 164 -6.97 12.53 -15.85
CA LEU A 164 -6.24 11.36 -15.37
C LEU A 164 -5.13 10.93 -16.35
N PRO A 165 -5.38 10.78 -17.67
CA PRO A 165 -4.31 10.51 -18.62
C PRO A 165 -3.22 11.58 -18.65
N VAL A 166 -3.58 12.87 -18.55
CA VAL A 166 -2.59 13.97 -18.51
C VAL A 166 -1.70 13.87 -17.28
N ILE A 167 -2.28 13.61 -16.10
CA ILE A 167 -1.52 13.40 -14.85
C ILE A 167 -0.58 12.20 -14.99
N LEU A 168 -1.05 11.09 -15.57
CA LEU A 168 -0.24 9.90 -15.79
C LEU A 168 0.91 10.15 -16.77
N ILE A 169 0.65 10.81 -17.90
CA ILE A 169 1.68 11.18 -18.89
C ILE A 169 2.74 12.07 -18.24
N TYR A 170 2.31 13.12 -17.53
CA TYR A 170 3.21 14.00 -16.81
C TYR A 170 4.05 13.25 -15.77
N THR A 171 3.41 12.37 -14.99
CA THR A 171 4.11 11.56 -13.98
C THR A 171 5.16 10.67 -14.64
N VAL A 172 4.80 9.93 -15.69
CA VAL A 172 5.75 9.09 -16.45
C VAL A 172 6.89 9.92 -17.05
N PHE A 173 6.58 11.09 -17.61
CA PHE A 173 7.58 12.00 -18.16
C PHE A 173 8.59 12.45 -17.09
N VAL A 174 8.11 12.89 -15.93
CA VAL A 174 8.96 13.28 -14.78
C VAL A 174 9.80 12.10 -14.29
N TYR A 175 9.23 10.91 -14.14
CA TYR A 175 9.99 9.73 -13.72
C TYR A 175 11.04 9.31 -14.75
N ARG A 176 10.76 9.49 -16.06
CA ARG A 176 11.70 9.19 -17.14
C ARG A 176 12.86 10.17 -17.17
N ILE A 177 12.59 11.48 -17.05
CA ILE A 177 13.65 12.50 -17.09
C ILE A 177 14.52 12.47 -15.83
N PHE A 178 13.96 12.14 -14.66
CA PHE A 178 14.68 12.02 -13.39
C PHE A 178 14.95 10.57 -12.98
N HIS A 179 15.12 9.65 -13.92
CA HIS A 179 15.30 8.22 -13.61
C HIS A 179 16.61 7.93 -12.85
N GLY A 180 17.64 8.77 -13.02
CA GLY A 180 18.95 8.61 -12.39
C GLY A 180 18.95 8.65 -10.85
N LYS A 181 20.11 8.29 -10.29
CA LYS A 181 20.38 8.43 -8.85
C LYS A 181 20.76 9.86 -8.53
N ALA A 182 20.50 10.28 -7.30
CA ALA A 182 20.96 11.57 -6.81
C ALA A 182 22.48 11.54 -6.61
N THR A 183 23.19 12.40 -7.31
CA THR A 183 24.64 12.63 -7.15
C THR A 183 24.86 13.99 -6.49
N GLU A 184 26.02 14.17 -5.83
CA GLU A 184 26.42 15.50 -5.39
C GLU A 184 26.62 16.43 -6.60
N LEU A 185 26.28 17.71 -6.42
CA LEU A 185 26.48 18.76 -7.41
C LEU A 185 27.98 19.04 -7.54
N SER A 186 28.61 18.44 -8.53
CA SER A 186 29.96 18.84 -8.96
C SER A 186 29.82 20.08 -9.84
N TYR A 187 30.12 21.26 -9.29
CA TYR A 187 30.38 22.46 -10.09
C TYR A 187 31.85 22.40 -10.49
N GLU A 188 32.12 21.95 -11.72
CA GLU A 188 33.42 22.17 -12.37
C GLU A 188 33.57 23.64 -12.80
#